data_AF-A0A3M1FHG3-F1
#
_entry.id   AF-A0A3M1FHG3-F1
#
_cell.length_a   1.000
_cell.length_b   1.000
_cell.length_c   1.000
_cell.angle_alpha   90.00
_cell.angle_beta   90.00
_cell.angle_gamma   90.00
#
_symmetry.space_group_name_H-M   'P 1'
#
loop_
_entity.id
_entity.type
_entity.pdbx_description
1 polymer ?
#
loop_
_entity_poly.entity_id
_entity_poly.type
_entity_poly.pdbx_seq_one_letter_code
_entity_poly.pdbx_strand_id
1 'polypeptide(L)'
;PQAGVWTYLLGDELLVAPFYEPGETREIIFPEGRWIDFFDEGVKYGPGPRILEFPLERFPLFVREGAIVPMEVIDDTTGHGRAASAGHTTILVYPREGSGRFGYYEEDAVGFMIRYVREKTSLSLSTTATGRKLLFRIHGDPEPLRVTMGDVELPRAASLEALVALPAGWAREGAITWVRVADASGGMDVQLDYAEGIHGDEPVR
;
A
#
# COMPACT_ATOMS: atom_id res chain seq x y z
N PRO A 1 28.19 -16.86 -2.81
CA PRO A 1 27.93 -15.54 -2.20
C PRO A 1 29.09 -14.57 -2.47
N GLN A 2 28.85 -13.47 -3.18
CA GLN A 2 29.83 -12.39 -3.35
C GLN A 2 29.66 -11.36 -2.24
N ALA A 3 30.77 -10.89 -1.65
CA ALA A 3 30.77 -9.78 -0.72
C ALA A 3 30.40 -8.49 -1.47
N GLY A 4 29.33 -7.81 -1.06
CA GLY A 4 29.01 -6.46 -1.56
C GLY A 4 27.53 -6.15 -1.84
N VAL A 5 26.61 -7.11 -1.81
CA VAL A 5 25.19 -6.84 -2.12
C VAL A 5 24.26 -7.62 -1.17
N TRP A 6 24.20 -7.21 0.09
CA TRP A 6 23.25 -7.74 1.08
C TRP A 6 21.94 -6.94 1.10
N THR A 7 21.45 -6.61 -0.10
CA THR A 7 20.19 -5.94 -0.34
C THR A 7 19.52 -6.66 -1.50
N TYR A 8 18.25 -6.99 -1.37
CA TYR A 8 17.50 -7.71 -2.41
C TYR A 8 16.08 -7.17 -2.53
N LEU A 9 15.47 -7.42 -3.69
CA LEU A 9 14.05 -7.16 -3.90
C LEU A 9 13.24 -8.40 -3.54
N LEU A 10 12.18 -8.23 -2.77
CA LEU A 10 11.15 -9.24 -2.55
C LEU A 10 9.95 -8.91 -3.42
N GLY A 11 9.80 -9.66 -4.51
CA GLY A 11 8.96 -9.23 -5.64
C GLY A 11 9.50 -7.95 -6.27
N ASP A 12 8.62 -7.19 -6.92
CA ASP A 12 8.98 -5.89 -7.51
C ASP A 12 8.75 -4.71 -6.55
N GLU A 13 8.19 -4.99 -5.37
CA GLU A 13 7.56 -3.98 -4.52
C GLU A 13 8.34 -3.64 -3.24
N LEU A 14 9.14 -4.58 -2.74
CA LEU A 14 9.84 -4.43 -1.46
C LEU A 14 11.36 -4.48 -1.65
N LEU A 15 12.06 -3.51 -1.08
CA LEU A 15 13.52 -3.53 -0.92
C LEU A 15 13.86 -3.93 0.51
N VAL A 16 14.61 -5.02 0.65
CA VAL A 16 15.05 -5.54 1.95
C VAL A 16 16.56 -5.39 2.07
N ALA A 17 17.03 -4.72 3.13
CA ALA A 17 18.46 -4.53 3.37
C ALA A 17 18.84 -4.99 4.79
N PRO A 18 18.91 -6.32 5.04
CA PRO A 18 19.22 -6.85 6.37
C PRO A 18 20.57 -6.35 6.90
N PHE A 19 20.67 -6.26 8.23
CA PHE A 19 21.96 -6.14 8.92
C PHE A 19 22.70 -7.47 8.82
N TYR A 20 23.98 -7.40 8.45
CA TYR A 20 24.88 -8.56 8.37
C TYR A 20 26.15 -8.38 9.22
N GLU A 21 26.31 -7.20 9.83
CA GLU A 21 27.36 -6.83 10.77
C GLU A 21 26.72 -6.21 12.01
N PRO A 22 27.32 -6.36 13.20
CA PRO A 22 26.86 -5.68 14.41
C PRO A 22 26.88 -4.16 14.26
N GLY A 23 25.81 -3.51 14.71
CA GLY A 23 25.68 -2.06 14.70
C GLY A 23 24.25 -1.64 14.39
N GLU A 24 24.01 -0.33 14.43
CA GLU A 24 22.71 0.29 14.17
C GLU A 24 22.70 1.03 12.83
N THR A 25 23.85 1.13 12.17
CA THR A 25 24.03 1.84 10.91
C THR A 25 24.16 0.89 9.72
N ARG A 26 23.49 1.21 8.61
CA ARG A 26 23.55 0.44 7.35
C ARG A 26 23.66 1.38 6.14
N GLU A 27 24.59 1.11 5.25
CA GLU A 27 24.61 1.73 3.91
C GLU A 27 23.69 0.98 2.94
N ILE A 28 22.71 1.68 2.39
CA ILE A 28 21.69 1.11 1.50
C ILE A 28 21.77 1.85 0.16
N ILE A 29 21.89 1.08 -0.93
CA ILE A 29 21.87 1.63 -2.29
C ILE A 29 20.43 1.48 -2.81
N PHE A 30 19.69 2.58 -2.83
CA PHE A 30 18.33 2.61 -3.35
C PHE A 30 18.35 2.52 -4.89
N PRO A 31 17.62 1.54 -5.49
CA PRO A 31 17.44 1.49 -6.93
C PRO A 31 16.66 2.70 -7.46
N GLU A 32 16.61 2.84 -8.79
CA GLU A 32 15.74 3.81 -9.47
C GLU A 32 14.29 3.76 -8.95
N GLY A 33 13.67 4.93 -8.87
CA GLY A 33 12.35 5.15 -8.28
C GLY A 33 12.38 5.82 -6.91
N ARG A 34 11.21 5.96 -6.30
CA ARG A 34 11.03 6.44 -4.92
C ARG A 34 10.73 5.28 -4.00
N TRP A 35 11.35 5.27 -2.83
CA TRP A 35 11.21 4.22 -1.82
C TRP A 35 10.69 4.82 -0.54
N ILE A 36 9.68 4.20 0.03
CA ILE A 36 8.98 4.62 1.23
C ILE A 36 9.40 3.66 2.33
N ASP A 37 9.77 4.20 3.47
CA ASP A 37 10.06 3.39 4.66
C ASP A 37 8.80 2.62 5.09
N PHE A 38 8.91 1.30 5.22
CA PHE A 38 7.77 0.43 5.50
C PHE A 38 7.13 0.71 6.87
N PHE A 39 7.91 1.09 7.87
CA PHE A 39 7.42 1.30 9.24
C PHE A 39 7.16 2.78 9.56
N ASP A 40 7.78 3.70 8.83
CA ASP A 40 7.56 5.14 8.93
C ASP A 40 7.28 5.74 7.54
N GLU A 41 6.05 5.57 7.06
CA GLU A 41 5.68 5.90 5.68
C GLU A 41 5.77 7.41 5.33
N GLY A 42 6.03 8.27 6.32
CA GLY A 42 6.38 9.68 6.11
C GLY A 42 7.81 9.88 5.58
N VAL A 43 8.66 8.86 5.61
CA VAL A 43 10.05 8.94 5.17
C VAL A 43 10.21 8.31 3.78
N LYS A 44 10.79 9.10 2.86
CA LYS A 44 10.98 8.75 1.46
C LYS A 44 12.43 8.94 1.02
N TYR A 45 12.91 8.02 0.20
CA TYR A 45 14.27 7.99 -0.34
C TYR A 45 14.24 7.96 -1.86
N GLY A 46 15.14 8.73 -2.46
CA GLY A 46 15.43 8.69 -3.90
C GLY A 46 16.55 7.69 -4.21
N PRO A 47 16.90 7.52 -5.50
CA PRO A 47 17.96 6.60 -5.90
C PRO A 47 19.33 6.98 -5.33
N GLY A 48 20.19 5.98 -5.19
CA GLY A 48 21.58 6.13 -4.76
C GLY A 48 21.84 5.71 -3.31
N PRO A 49 23.09 5.86 -2.83
CA PRO A 49 23.49 5.42 -1.50
C PRO A 49 22.90 6.31 -0.40
N ARG A 50 22.54 5.70 0.73
CA ARG A 50 22.18 6.35 2.00
C ARG A 50 22.79 5.58 3.15
N ILE A 51 23.33 6.29 4.12
CA ILE A 51 23.74 5.72 5.40
C ILE A 51 22.61 6.03 6.40
N LEU A 52 21.94 4.99 6.87
CA LEU A 52 20.77 5.10 7.73
C LEU A 52 21.00 4.38 9.05
N GLU A 53 20.36 4.87 10.09
CA GLU A 53 20.40 4.30 11.44
C GLU A 53 19.03 3.71 11.78
N PHE A 54 19.01 2.50 12.35
CA PHE A 54 17.79 1.79 12.71
C PHE A 54 17.90 1.27 14.16
N PRO A 55 16.82 1.37 14.96
CA PRO A 55 16.77 0.73 16.26
C PRO A 55 16.78 -0.80 16.11
N LEU A 56 17.27 -1.52 17.12
CA LEU A 56 17.44 -2.98 17.07
C LEU A 56 16.15 -3.77 16.81
N GLU A 57 15.01 -3.22 17.20
CA GLU A 57 13.69 -3.82 17.00
C GLU A 57 13.20 -3.71 15.56
N ARG A 58 13.95 -3.02 14.69
CA ARG A 58 13.54 -2.68 13.34
C ARG A 58 14.60 -3.07 12.32
N PHE A 59 14.17 -3.67 11.22
CA PHE A 59 15.04 -3.96 10.09
C PHE A 59 14.74 -3.05 8.90
N PRO A 60 15.72 -2.78 8.03
CA PRO A 60 15.50 -1.91 6.87
C PRO A 60 14.64 -2.61 5.83
N LEU A 61 13.41 -2.09 5.66
CA LEU A 61 12.42 -2.53 4.70
C LEU A 61 11.76 -1.31 4.08
N PHE A 62 11.67 -1.29 2.76
CA PHE A 62 11.11 -0.17 2.01
C PHE A 62 10.14 -0.65 0.95
N VAL A 63 9.06 0.10 0.77
CA VAL A 63 8.07 -0.12 -0.27
C VAL A 63 8.35 0.81 -1.43
N ARG A 64 8.31 0.28 -2.65
CA ARG A 64 8.41 1.08 -3.86
C ARG A 64 7.18 1.96 -4.03
N GLU A 65 7.36 3.21 -4.42
CA GLU A 65 6.23 4.02 -4.86
C GLU A 65 5.62 3.46 -6.15
N GLY A 66 4.29 3.33 -6.16
CA GLY A 66 3.48 2.60 -7.14
C GLY A 66 3.26 1.12 -6.80
N ALA A 67 3.65 0.68 -5.60
CA ALA A 67 3.46 -0.70 -5.18
C ALA A 67 2.01 -1.03 -4.81
N ILE A 68 1.68 -2.30 -5.04
CA ILE A 68 0.51 -2.97 -4.49
C ILE A 68 1.01 -4.16 -3.66
N VAL A 69 0.77 -4.15 -2.35
CA VAL A 69 1.24 -5.19 -1.43
C VAL A 69 0.06 -5.81 -0.69
N PRO A 70 -0.41 -7.00 -1.10
CA PRO A 70 -1.41 -7.75 -0.35
C PRO A 70 -0.81 -8.35 0.94
N MET A 71 -1.53 -8.22 2.04
CA MET A 71 -1.14 -8.68 3.37
C MET A 71 -2.31 -9.31 4.11
N GLU A 72 -2.00 -10.26 4.98
CA GLU A 72 -2.90 -10.71 6.04
C GLU A 72 -2.56 -9.94 7.31
N VAL A 73 -3.42 -8.98 7.67
CA VAL A 73 -3.21 -8.12 8.84
C VAL A 73 -4.22 -8.50 9.92
N ILE A 74 -3.71 -8.94 11.06
CA ILE A 74 -4.52 -9.41 12.20
C ILE A 74 -4.51 -8.43 13.38
N ASP A 75 -3.53 -7.54 13.45
CA ASP A 75 -3.32 -6.56 14.52
C ASP A 75 -2.56 -5.32 14.00
N ASP A 76 -2.07 -4.48 14.90
CA ASP A 76 -1.38 -3.23 14.63
C ASP A 76 0.16 -3.34 14.66
N THR A 77 0.73 -4.54 14.77
CA THR A 77 2.19 -4.76 14.92
C THR A 77 3.02 -4.09 13.83
N THR A 78 2.52 -4.06 12.59
CA THR A 78 3.22 -3.46 11.44
C THR A 78 2.81 -2.01 11.17
N GLY A 79 1.81 -1.47 11.88
CA GLY A 79 1.23 -0.16 11.60
C GLY A 79 0.34 -0.08 10.34
N HIS A 80 0.17 -1.19 9.61
CA HIS A 80 -0.62 -1.24 8.37
C HIS A 80 -2.06 -1.72 8.55
N GLY A 81 -2.54 -1.79 9.78
CA GLY A 81 -3.92 -2.15 10.12
C GLY A 81 -4.09 -2.28 11.62
N ARG A 82 -5.12 -3.01 12.05
CA ARG A 82 -5.43 -3.30 13.46
C ARG A 82 -6.31 -4.54 13.54
N ALA A 83 -6.79 -4.89 14.73
CA ALA A 83 -7.70 -6.02 14.94
C ALA A 83 -8.93 -6.01 13.99
N ALA A 84 -9.44 -4.83 13.63
CA ALA A 84 -10.55 -4.69 12.66
C ALA A 84 -10.21 -5.17 11.24
N SER A 85 -8.93 -5.19 10.85
CA SER A 85 -8.44 -5.69 9.57
C SER A 85 -8.51 -7.22 9.47
N ALA A 86 -8.55 -7.94 10.60
CA ALA A 86 -8.53 -9.39 10.63
C ALA A 86 -9.64 -10.02 9.78
N GLY A 87 -9.31 -11.08 9.05
CA GLY A 87 -10.23 -11.75 8.12
C GLY A 87 -10.43 -11.07 6.77
N HIS A 88 -9.67 -10.00 6.48
CA HIS A 88 -9.62 -9.35 5.16
C HIS A 88 -8.25 -9.56 4.53
N THR A 89 -8.21 -9.58 3.20
CA THR A 89 -6.96 -9.32 2.48
C THR A 89 -6.75 -7.80 2.50
N THR A 90 -5.80 -7.34 3.30
CA THR A 90 -5.43 -5.92 3.34
C THR A 90 -4.49 -5.62 2.18
N ILE A 91 -4.87 -4.70 1.30
CA ILE A 91 -4.08 -4.35 0.12
C ILE A 91 -3.48 -2.97 0.35
N LEU A 92 -2.18 -2.93 0.63
CA LEU A 92 -1.46 -1.66 0.68
C LEU A 92 -1.29 -1.13 -0.74
N VAL A 93 -1.68 0.12 -0.97
CA VAL A 93 -1.51 0.79 -2.25
C VAL A 93 -0.76 2.08 -2.01
N TYR A 94 0.39 2.21 -2.68
CA TYR A 94 1.23 3.40 -2.64
C TYR A 94 1.19 4.04 -4.02
N PRO A 95 0.09 4.71 -4.43
CA PRO A 95 -0.11 5.10 -5.82
C PRO A 95 0.96 6.10 -6.30
N ARG A 96 1.41 5.91 -7.55
CA ARG A 96 2.10 6.92 -8.37
C ARG A 96 1.32 7.13 -9.66
N GLU A 97 1.48 8.28 -10.31
CA GLU A 97 0.87 8.54 -11.63
C GLU A 97 1.14 7.40 -12.61
N GLY A 98 0.11 7.02 -13.38
CA GLY A 98 0.15 5.85 -14.26
C GLY A 98 -0.60 4.66 -13.67
N SER A 99 -0.07 3.44 -13.82
CA SER A 99 -0.76 2.22 -13.36
C SER A 99 0.17 1.25 -12.66
N GLY A 100 -0.37 0.54 -11.68
CA GLY A 100 0.27 -0.59 -11.00
C GLY A 100 -0.62 -1.82 -11.07
N ARG A 101 -0.02 -3.00 -11.00
CA ARG A 101 -0.76 -4.27 -11.00
C ARG A 101 -0.06 -5.31 -10.14
N PHE A 102 -0.84 -6.20 -9.54
CA PHE A 102 -0.34 -7.32 -8.77
C PHE A 102 -1.19 -8.56 -9.05
N GLY A 103 -0.56 -9.71 -9.25
CA GLY A 103 -1.24 -11.00 -9.36
C GLY A 103 -1.24 -11.72 -8.02
N TYR A 104 -2.42 -11.87 -7.41
CA TYR A 104 -2.58 -12.63 -6.18
C TYR A 104 -2.78 -14.10 -6.51
N TYR A 105 -1.82 -14.94 -6.09
CA TYR A 105 -1.88 -16.37 -6.26
C TYR A 105 -2.52 -17.04 -5.04
N GLU A 106 -3.36 -18.03 -5.29
CA GLU A 106 -3.97 -18.87 -4.26
C GLU A 106 -3.69 -20.33 -4.58
N GLU A 107 -3.20 -21.07 -3.60
CA GLU A 107 -3.11 -22.53 -3.68
C GLU A 107 -4.53 -23.09 -3.68
N ASP A 108 -4.83 -24.00 -4.61
CA ASP A 108 -6.13 -24.64 -4.81
C ASP A 108 -7.33 -23.72 -5.14
N ALA A 109 -7.08 -22.48 -5.55
CA ALA A 109 -8.12 -21.57 -6.03
C ALA A 109 -7.67 -20.78 -7.27
N VAL A 110 -8.62 -20.12 -7.93
CA VAL A 110 -8.32 -19.20 -9.03
C VAL A 110 -7.83 -17.89 -8.42
N GLY A 111 -6.55 -17.58 -8.63
CA GLY A 111 -5.98 -16.29 -8.25
C GLY A 111 -6.65 -15.11 -8.97
N PHE A 112 -6.37 -13.90 -8.49
CA PHE A 112 -7.00 -12.69 -9.03
C PHE A 112 -5.98 -11.58 -9.25
N MET A 113 -6.30 -10.69 -10.19
CA MET A 113 -5.50 -9.50 -10.46
C MET A 113 -6.01 -8.33 -9.64
N ILE A 114 -5.10 -7.55 -9.10
CA ILE A 114 -5.34 -6.24 -8.51
C ILE A 114 -4.67 -5.20 -9.41
N ARG A 115 -5.34 -4.09 -9.68
CA ARG A 115 -4.81 -2.99 -10.47
C ARG A 115 -5.19 -1.66 -9.83
N TYR A 116 -4.33 -0.66 -10.00
CA TYR A 116 -4.75 0.73 -9.92
C TYR A 116 -4.42 1.48 -11.20
N VAL A 117 -5.19 2.52 -11.48
CA VAL A 117 -4.87 3.58 -12.44
C VAL A 117 -4.98 4.91 -11.73
N ARG A 118 -3.91 5.69 -11.75
CA ARG A 118 -3.79 7.00 -11.12
C ARG A 118 -3.61 8.07 -12.18
N GLU A 119 -4.58 8.97 -12.24
CA GLU A 119 -4.51 10.22 -12.99
C GLU A 119 -4.35 11.41 -12.02
N LYS A 120 -4.27 12.62 -12.54
CA LYS A 120 -4.06 13.82 -11.70
C LYS A 120 -5.16 14.02 -10.66
N THR A 121 -6.39 13.64 -10.97
CA THR A 121 -7.59 13.90 -10.18
C THR A 121 -8.38 12.64 -9.87
N SER A 122 -7.87 11.45 -10.18
CA SER A 122 -8.60 10.21 -9.93
C SER A 122 -7.67 9.05 -9.61
N LEU A 123 -8.12 8.13 -8.76
CA LEU A 123 -7.54 6.81 -8.55
C LEU A 123 -8.62 5.76 -8.74
N SER A 124 -8.50 4.93 -9.77
CA SER A 124 -9.31 3.72 -9.93
C SER A 124 -8.56 2.53 -9.33
N LEU A 125 -9.27 1.72 -8.56
CA LEU A 125 -8.85 0.45 -8.00
C LEU A 125 -9.75 -0.64 -8.58
N SER A 126 -9.17 -1.65 -9.20
CA SER A 126 -9.94 -2.75 -9.78
C SER A 126 -9.37 -4.12 -9.45
N THR A 127 -10.25 -5.12 -9.38
CA THR A 127 -9.85 -6.52 -9.33
C THR A 127 -10.65 -7.37 -10.29
N THR A 128 -10.05 -8.49 -10.74
CA THR A 128 -10.86 -9.60 -11.26
C THR A 128 -11.64 -10.27 -10.13
N ALA A 129 -12.58 -11.13 -10.49
CA ALA A 129 -13.38 -11.93 -9.55
C ALA A 129 -12.51 -12.62 -8.49
N THR A 130 -12.92 -12.51 -7.23
CA THR A 130 -12.28 -13.17 -6.08
C THR A 130 -13.30 -13.43 -4.97
N GLY A 131 -13.09 -14.52 -4.22
CA GLY A 131 -13.86 -14.81 -3.00
C GLY A 131 -13.33 -14.09 -1.76
N ARG A 132 -12.22 -13.35 -1.86
CA ARG A 132 -11.61 -12.63 -0.74
C ARG A 132 -12.39 -11.38 -0.40
N LYS A 133 -12.48 -11.06 0.90
CA LYS A 133 -12.95 -9.76 1.39
C LYS A 133 -11.78 -8.79 1.30
N LEU A 134 -11.94 -7.69 0.57
CA LEU A 134 -10.85 -6.78 0.28
C LEU A 134 -10.93 -5.52 1.14
N LEU A 135 -9.78 -5.12 1.69
CA LEU A 135 -9.61 -3.88 2.44
C LEU A 135 -8.39 -3.15 1.89
N PHE A 136 -8.60 -2.13 1.07
CA PHE A 136 -7.54 -1.32 0.51
C PHE A 136 -7.10 -0.25 1.51
N ARG A 137 -5.78 -0.08 1.62
CA ARG A 137 -5.13 0.96 2.41
C ARG A 137 -4.31 1.83 1.46
N ILE A 138 -4.82 3.00 1.15
CA ILE A 138 -4.25 3.91 0.16
C ILE A 138 -3.42 4.96 0.90
N HIS A 139 -2.12 4.96 0.66
CA HIS A 139 -1.17 5.87 1.31
C HIS A 139 -0.94 7.14 0.48
N GLY A 140 -0.77 8.28 1.15
CA GLY A 140 -0.18 9.49 0.58
C GLY A 140 -1.12 10.35 -0.27
N ASP A 141 -2.32 9.86 -0.58
CA ASP A 141 -3.33 10.64 -1.27
C ASP A 141 -4.04 11.63 -0.36
N PRO A 142 -4.51 12.77 -0.92
CA PRO A 142 -5.43 13.64 -0.20
C PRO A 142 -6.74 12.90 0.09
N GLU A 143 -7.57 13.51 0.94
CA GLU A 143 -8.91 13.01 1.14
C GLU A 143 -9.71 13.07 -0.17
N PRO A 144 -10.34 11.97 -0.61
CA PRO A 144 -11.16 11.98 -1.82
C PRO A 144 -12.41 12.84 -1.63
N LEU A 145 -12.80 13.56 -2.68
CA LEU A 145 -14.06 14.29 -2.74
C LEU A 145 -15.24 13.32 -2.80
N ARG A 146 -15.05 12.21 -3.52
CA ARG A 146 -16.06 11.17 -3.72
C ARG A 146 -15.39 9.82 -3.92
N VAL A 147 -16.04 8.77 -3.47
CA VAL A 147 -15.66 7.38 -3.78
C VAL A 147 -16.88 6.67 -4.36
N THR A 148 -16.74 6.06 -5.53
CA THR A 148 -17.84 5.38 -6.23
C THR A 148 -17.46 3.97 -6.63
N MET A 149 -18.46 3.08 -6.73
CA MET A 149 -18.32 1.76 -7.32
C MET A 149 -19.39 1.61 -8.42
N GLY A 150 -18.96 1.64 -9.68
CA GLY A 150 -19.88 1.93 -10.79
C GLY A 150 -20.57 3.28 -10.59
N ASP A 151 -21.90 3.31 -10.71
CA ASP A 151 -22.72 4.54 -10.54
C ASP A 151 -23.09 4.82 -9.07
N VAL A 152 -22.69 3.97 -8.13
CA VAL A 152 -23.08 4.08 -6.71
C VAL A 152 -22.00 4.80 -5.92
N GLU A 153 -22.37 5.88 -5.25
CA GLU A 153 -21.50 6.54 -4.28
C GLU A 153 -21.41 5.73 -2.98
N LEU A 154 -20.17 5.42 -2.57
CA LEU A 154 -19.90 4.63 -1.38
C LEU A 154 -19.95 5.51 -0.14
N PRO A 155 -20.59 5.03 0.95
CA PRO A 155 -20.70 5.80 2.19
C PRO A 155 -19.34 5.95 2.87
N ARG A 156 -19.12 7.13 3.44
CA ARG A 156 -17.99 7.39 4.34
C ARG A 156 -18.31 6.89 5.74
N ALA A 157 -17.47 6.02 6.28
CA ALA A 157 -17.49 5.58 7.66
C ALA A 157 -16.64 6.50 8.56
N ALA A 158 -17.01 6.57 9.85
CA ALA A 158 -16.32 7.42 10.83
C ALA A 158 -14.95 6.87 11.27
N SER A 159 -14.71 5.57 11.11
CA SER A 159 -13.47 4.88 11.47
C SER A 159 -13.34 3.57 10.68
N LEU A 160 -12.19 2.90 10.77
CA LEU A 160 -12.01 1.56 10.19
C LEU A 160 -12.99 0.53 10.78
N GLU A 161 -13.29 0.60 12.08
CA GLU A 161 -14.21 -0.33 12.75
C GLU A 161 -15.63 -0.19 12.20
N ALA A 162 -16.09 1.06 12.02
CA ALA A 162 -17.36 1.33 11.37
C ALA A 162 -17.34 0.90 9.89
N LEU A 163 -16.21 1.10 9.20
CA LEU A 163 -16.04 0.69 7.81
C LEU A 163 -16.19 -0.82 7.65
N VAL A 164 -15.58 -1.62 8.53
CA VAL A 164 -15.61 -3.08 8.40
C VAL A 164 -16.97 -3.73 8.70
N ALA A 165 -17.93 -2.95 9.19
CA ALA A 165 -19.33 -3.38 9.32
C ALA A 165 -20.15 -3.16 8.04
N LEU A 166 -19.67 -2.35 7.09
CA LEU A 166 -20.38 -2.04 5.84
C LEU A 166 -20.16 -3.12 4.77
N PRO A 167 -21.08 -3.33 3.81
CA PRO A 167 -20.83 -4.17 2.65
C PRO A 167 -19.79 -3.55 1.70
N ALA A 168 -19.85 -2.24 1.51
CA ALA A 168 -18.85 -1.44 0.80
C ALA A 168 -18.87 0.00 1.36
N GLY A 169 -17.71 0.66 1.36
CA GLY A 169 -17.56 1.99 1.94
C GLY A 169 -16.11 2.46 1.92
N TRP A 170 -15.87 3.64 2.49
CA TRP A 170 -14.52 4.15 2.70
C TRP A 170 -14.39 4.91 4.03
N ALA A 171 -13.18 5.08 4.53
CA ALA A 171 -12.88 5.89 5.71
C ALA A 171 -11.56 6.64 5.50
N ARG A 172 -11.35 7.73 6.26
CA ARG A 172 -10.11 8.51 6.25
C ARG A 172 -9.52 8.59 7.64
N GLU A 173 -8.24 8.29 7.76
CA GLU A 173 -7.47 8.40 9.00
C GLU A 173 -6.10 9.00 8.69
N GLY A 174 -5.90 10.28 9.04
CA GLY A 174 -4.66 10.99 8.74
C GLY A 174 -4.36 11.04 7.24
N ALA A 175 -3.23 10.44 6.83
CA ALA A 175 -2.78 10.34 5.44
C ALA A 175 -3.32 9.10 4.70
N ILE A 176 -4.12 8.25 5.37
CA ILE A 176 -4.58 6.97 4.86
C ILE A 176 -6.06 7.02 4.50
N THR A 177 -6.38 6.64 3.26
CA THR A 177 -7.75 6.34 2.85
C THR A 177 -7.95 4.83 2.83
N TRP A 178 -8.94 4.36 3.58
CA TRP A 178 -9.37 2.97 3.58
C TRP A 178 -10.56 2.79 2.64
N VAL A 179 -10.56 1.74 1.83
CA VAL A 179 -11.72 1.35 1.00
C VAL A 179 -12.01 -0.12 1.23
N ARG A 180 -13.29 -0.44 1.45
CA ARG A 180 -13.74 -1.81 1.67
C ARG A 180 -14.70 -2.25 0.59
N VAL A 181 -14.52 -3.47 0.11
CA VAL A 181 -15.49 -4.22 -0.69
C VAL A 181 -15.58 -5.64 -0.14
N ALA A 182 -16.73 -5.98 0.46
CA ALA A 182 -16.93 -7.28 1.10
C ALA A 182 -17.24 -8.41 0.11
N ASP A 183 -17.85 -8.09 -1.04
CA ASP A 183 -18.16 -9.04 -2.11
C ASP A 183 -17.52 -8.56 -3.42
N ALA A 184 -16.42 -9.21 -3.81
CA ALA A 184 -15.73 -9.01 -5.07
C ALA A 184 -15.85 -10.25 -5.98
N SER A 185 -16.90 -11.06 -5.80
CA SER A 185 -17.12 -12.29 -6.57
C SER A 185 -17.33 -12.03 -8.07
N GLY A 186 -17.83 -10.85 -8.44
CA GLY A 186 -17.89 -10.36 -9.83
C GLY A 186 -16.67 -9.54 -10.28
N GLY A 187 -15.67 -9.39 -9.42
CA GLY A 187 -14.65 -8.36 -9.50
C GLY A 187 -15.10 -7.06 -8.84
N MET A 188 -14.24 -6.05 -8.84
CA MET A 188 -14.57 -4.72 -8.36
C MET A 188 -13.93 -3.65 -9.24
N ASP A 189 -14.56 -2.49 -9.29
CA ASP A 189 -14.02 -1.25 -9.84
C ASP A 189 -14.50 -0.10 -8.95
N VAL A 190 -13.58 0.47 -8.18
CA VAL A 190 -13.81 1.58 -7.27
C VAL A 190 -13.02 2.78 -7.75
N GLN A 191 -13.67 3.92 -7.89
CA GLN A 191 -13.05 5.17 -8.27
C GLN A 191 -13.06 6.15 -7.10
N LEU A 192 -11.90 6.76 -6.85
CA LEU A 192 -11.72 7.87 -5.92
C LEU A 192 -11.46 9.14 -6.74
N ASP A 193 -12.29 10.14 -6.58
CA ASP A 193 -12.17 11.43 -7.26
C ASP A 193 -11.52 12.47 -6.30
N TYR A 194 -10.54 13.23 -6.79
CA TYR A 194 -9.77 14.22 -6.05
C TYR A 194 -9.90 15.62 -6.65
N ALA A 195 -9.65 16.65 -5.84
CA ALA A 195 -9.57 18.03 -6.32
C ALA A 195 -8.33 18.24 -7.21
N GLU A 196 -8.40 19.16 -8.17
CA GLU A 196 -7.24 19.57 -8.97
C GLU A 196 -6.15 20.20 -8.08
N GLY A 197 -4.89 19.79 -8.30
CA GLY A 197 -3.71 20.52 -7.80
C GLY A 197 -3.00 19.97 -6.55
N ILE A 198 -3.16 18.69 -6.19
CA ILE A 198 -2.60 18.14 -4.93
C ILE A 198 -1.62 16.98 -5.17
N HIS A 199 -0.64 17.18 -6.04
CA HIS A 199 0.60 16.42 -5.97
C HIS A 199 1.76 17.41 -5.89
N GLY A 200 2.00 17.87 -4.66
CA GLY A 200 3.26 18.48 -4.30
C GLY A 200 4.25 17.35 -4.02
N ASP A 201 5.36 17.33 -4.75
CA ASP A 201 6.54 16.57 -4.37
C ASP A 201 6.90 16.95 -2.93
N GLU A 202 6.55 16.10 -1.97
CA GLU A 202 7.15 16.18 -0.65
C GLU A 202 8.67 15.98 -0.80
N PRO A 203 9.48 16.72 -0.02
CA PRO A 203 10.93 16.65 -0.15
C PRO A 203 11.42 15.23 0.11
N VAL A 204 12.09 14.66 -0.89
CA VAL A 204 12.79 13.38 -0.81
C VAL A 204 14.10 13.57 -0.04
N ARG A 205 14.41 12.68 0.91
CA ARG A 205 15.66 12.71 1.68
C ARG A 205 16.81 11.95 1.01
#